data_AF-A0A0L0ENS2-F1
#
_entry.id   AF-A0A0L0ENS2-F1
#
_cell.length_a   1.000
_cell.length_b   1.000
_cell.length_c   1.000
_cell.angle_alpha   90.00
_cell.angle_beta   90.00
_cell.angle_gamma   90.00
#
_symmetry.space_group_name_H-M   'P 1'
#
loop_
_entity.id
_entity.type
_entity.pdbx_description
1 polymer ?
#
loop_
_entity_poly.entity_id
_entity_poly.type
_entity_poly.pdbx_seq_one_letter_code
_entity_poly.pdbx_strand_id
1 'polypeptide(L)'
;MKKCLVCALVVLTSGCATKSAYTPPKNVKTVMVSYQEHPDYGEVLTNHPEFIKAQNECETEIYAGGLTIGDEIITDRSRLNNISIEHMSAYIKNRMMRDLDINGAYHGANAAILVSTGETSYSYKEASKPKSYGDYMKEYNSLPKPQQIEKIDALQKDYITCMREDKKWVPTRSIEKNAETGEVITEFDLRTLDK
;
A
#
# COMPACT_ATOMS: atom_id res chain seq x y z
N MET A 1 -79.86 0.78 -2.97
CA MET A 1 -79.74 -0.37 -3.90
C MET A 1 -78.27 -0.75 -4.03
N LYS A 2 -77.93 -2.00 -3.67
CA LYS A 2 -76.87 -2.89 -4.22
C LYS A 2 -75.42 -2.32 -4.31
N LYS A 3 -74.37 -2.93 -3.76
CA LYS A 3 -74.12 -4.15 -2.97
C LYS A 3 -72.74 -3.95 -2.32
N CYS A 4 -72.59 -4.31 -1.04
CA CYS A 4 -71.31 -4.70 -0.49
C CYS A 4 -70.89 -6.04 -1.12
N LEU A 5 -69.66 -6.13 -1.63
CA LEU A 5 -68.94 -7.40 -1.69
C LEU A 5 -67.48 -7.14 -1.34
N VAL A 6 -67.19 -7.47 -0.10
CA VAL A 6 -65.89 -7.74 0.48
C VAL A 6 -65.29 -8.98 -0.22
N CYS A 7 -64.01 -8.93 -0.60
CA CYS A 7 -62.94 -9.83 -0.13
C CYS A 7 -61.81 -10.01 -1.17
N ALA A 8 -60.61 -9.69 -0.70
CA ALA A 8 -59.39 -10.48 -0.83
C ALA A 8 -58.94 -10.92 -2.23
N LEU A 9 -58.05 -10.13 -2.86
CA LEU A 9 -56.87 -10.63 -3.57
C LEU A 9 -56.00 -9.46 -4.05
N VAL A 10 -55.34 -8.77 -3.11
CA VAL A 10 -54.09 -8.06 -3.40
C VAL A 10 -53.09 -8.49 -2.32
N VAL A 11 -52.72 -9.76 -2.40
CA VAL A 11 -51.46 -10.24 -1.84
C VAL A 11 -50.44 -9.98 -2.94
N LEU A 12 -49.27 -9.45 -2.56
CA LEU A 12 -48.05 -9.24 -3.37
C LEU A 12 -48.17 -7.98 -4.25
N THR A 13 -47.30 -6.97 -4.23
CA THR A 13 -45.94 -6.80 -3.71
C THR A 13 -45.66 -5.30 -3.76
N SER A 14 -45.49 -4.63 -2.62
CA SER A 14 -44.78 -3.34 -2.61
C SER A 14 -44.14 -3.13 -1.25
N GLY A 15 -43.37 -4.14 -0.81
CA GLY A 15 -42.17 -3.83 -0.05
C GLY A 15 -41.28 -3.03 -0.98
N CYS A 16 -41.34 -1.70 -0.90
CA CYS A 16 -40.33 -0.84 -1.49
C CYS A 16 -39.03 -1.09 -0.72
N ALA A 17 -38.35 -2.15 -1.11
CA ALA A 17 -36.93 -2.30 -0.93
C ALA A 17 -36.26 -1.16 -1.71
N THR A 18 -35.93 -0.08 -1.01
CA THR A 18 -34.70 0.65 -1.31
C THR A 18 -33.77 0.43 -0.13
N LYS A 19 -33.39 -0.83 0.07
CA LYS A 19 -32.01 -1.07 0.45
C LYS A 19 -31.22 -0.49 -0.72
N SER A 20 -30.70 0.72 -0.57
CA SER A 20 -29.62 1.20 -1.44
C SER A 20 -28.63 0.06 -1.50
N ALA A 21 -28.52 -0.58 -2.66
CA ALA A 21 -27.50 -1.58 -2.88
C ALA A 21 -26.21 -0.87 -2.51
N TYR A 22 -25.56 -1.34 -1.44
CA TYR A 22 -24.20 -0.94 -1.15
C TYR A 22 -23.43 -1.23 -2.42
N THR A 23 -23.14 -0.17 -3.16
CA THR A 23 -22.28 -0.23 -4.32
C THR A 23 -20.92 0.00 -3.69
N PRO A 24 -20.07 -1.02 -3.53
CA PRO A 24 -18.73 -0.78 -3.06
C PRO A 24 -18.14 0.34 -3.92
N PRO A 25 -17.48 1.35 -3.34
CA PRO A 25 -16.86 2.41 -4.13
C PRO A 25 -16.04 1.72 -5.23
N LYS A 26 -16.26 2.12 -6.49
CA LYS A 26 -15.41 1.68 -7.61
C LYS A 26 -13.98 1.75 -7.10
N ASN A 27 -13.19 0.68 -7.28
CA ASN A 27 -11.77 0.70 -6.99
C ASN A 27 -11.20 1.97 -7.62
N VAL A 28 -11.00 3.00 -6.80
CA VAL A 28 -10.59 4.31 -7.29
C VAL A 28 -9.15 4.09 -7.72
N LYS A 29 -8.88 4.20 -9.01
CA LYS A 29 -7.50 4.17 -9.47
C LYS A 29 -6.80 5.37 -8.86
N THR A 30 -5.78 5.14 -8.05
CA THR A 30 -5.02 6.22 -7.42
C THR A 30 -3.67 6.42 -8.08
N VAL A 31 -3.14 7.63 -7.98
CA VAL A 31 -1.77 7.99 -8.37
C VAL A 31 -1.07 8.64 -7.19
N MET A 32 0.16 8.22 -6.94
CA MET A 32 1.02 8.83 -5.92
C MET A 32 1.87 9.91 -6.56
N VAL A 33 1.86 11.10 -5.98
CA VAL A 33 2.67 12.24 -6.42
C VAL A 33 3.59 12.64 -5.28
N SER A 34 4.90 12.57 -5.49
CA SER A 34 5.89 12.87 -4.46
C SER A 34 6.61 14.19 -4.72
N TYR A 35 6.93 14.89 -3.63
CA TYR A 35 7.64 16.16 -3.62
C TYR A 35 8.98 16.02 -2.90
N GLN A 36 9.93 16.82 -3.34
CA GLN A 36 11.31 16.86 -2.88
C GLN A 36 11.71 18.31 -2.69
N GLU A 37 12.43 18.61 -1.62
CA GLU A 37 13.01 19.92 -1.38
C GLU A 37 14.49 19.92 -1.75
N HIS A 38 14.93 21.03 -2.34
CA HIS A 38 16.33 21.30 -2.63
C HIS A 38 16.66 22.77 -2.34
N PRO A 39 17.86 23.10 -1.83
CA PRO A 39 18.22 24.48 -1.49
C PRO A 39 18.06 25.49 -2.63
N ASP A 40 18.34 25.07 -3.87
CA ASP A 40 18.31 25.96 -5.04
C ASP A 40 16.94 26.03 -5.74
N TYR A 41 16.06 25.05 -5.51
CA TYR A 41 14.79 24.91 -6.26
C TYR A 41 13.54 24.99 -5.37
N GLY A 42 13.71 24.94 -4.04
CA GLY A 42 12.59 24.80 -3.11
C GLY A 42 11.92 23.43 -3.21
N GLU A 43 10.64 23.36 -2.85
CA GLU A 43 9.83 22.15 -2.98
C GLU A 43 9.35 21.97 -4.43
N VAL A 44 9.74 20.86 -5.05
CA VAL A 44 9.37 20.51 -6.43
C VAL A 44 8.89 19.06 -6.51
N LEU A 45 8.22 18.72 -7.62
CA LEU A 45 7.79 17.35 -7.92
C LEU A 45 8.96 16.46 -8.32
N THR A 46 8.84 15.15 -8.11
CA THR A 46 9.85 14.15 -8.55
C THR A 46 10.02 14.06 -10.08
N ASN A 47 9.16 14.70 -10.87
CA ASN A 47 9.36 14.83 -12.32
C ASN A 47 10.13 16.11 -12.72
N HIS A 48 10.65 16.89 -11.76
CA HIS A 48 11.49 18.05 -12.03
C HIS A 48 12.80 17.60 -12.72
N PRO A 49 13.24 18.26 -13.81
CA PRO A 49 14.39 17.80 -14.60
C PRO A 49 15.69 17.61 -13.78
N GLU A 50 15.98 18.53 -12.85
CA GLU A 50 17.19 18.45 -12.02
C GLU A 50 17.11 17.31 -10.99
N PHE A 51 15.90 16.95 -10.54
CA PHE A 51 15.72 15.79 -9.69
C PHE A 51 15.96 14.50 -10.48
N ILE A 52 15.38 14.39 -11.69
CA ILE A 52 15.58 13.22 -12.58
C ILE A 52 17.06 13.05 -12.92
N LYS A 53 17.76 14.16 -13.22
CA LYS A 53 19.20 14.14 -13.49
C LYS A 53 19.99 13.62 -12.29
N ALA A 54 19.75 14.16 -11.10
CA ALA A 54 20.42 13.72 -9.87
C ALA A 54 20.13 12.25 -9.55
N GLN A 55 18.88 11.81 -9.72
CA GLN A 55 18.48 10.42 -9.58
C GLN A 55 19.30 9.52 -10.51
N ASN A 56 19.37 9.84 -11.81
CA ASN A 56 20.10 9.03 -12.78
C ASN A 56 21.60 8.97 -12.48
N GLU A 57 22.20 10.07 -12.00
CA GLU A 57 23.59 10.10 -11.59
C GLU A 57 23.84 9.16 -10.40
N CYS A 58 23.06 9.28 -9.32
CA CYS A 58 23.18 8.40 -8.14
C CYS A 58 22.89 6.93 -8.50
N GLU A 59 21.87 6.66 -9.32
CA GLU A 59 21.55 5.31 -9.77
C GLU A 59 22.70 4.69 -10.57
N THR A 60 23.28 5.45 -11.49
CA THR A 60 24.40 4.97 -12.31
C THR A 60 25.62 4.66 -11.46
N GLU A 61 25.97 5.53 -10.51
CA GLU A 61 27.13 5.35 -9.64
C GLU A 61 27.00 4.12 -8.73
N ILE A 62 25.85 4.01 -8.06
CA ILE A 62 25.68 3.05 -6.97
C ILE A 62 25.38 1.65 -7.49
N TYR A 63 24.63 1.55 -8.59
CA TYR A 63 24.24 0.27 -9.16
C TYR A 63 25.17 -0.18 -10.31
N ALA A 64 26.22 0.57 -10.64
CA ALA A 64 27.19 0.26 -11.72
C ALA A 64 27.75 -1.16 -11.63
N GLY A 65 28.13 -1.60 -10.42
CA GLY A 65 28.73 -2.91 -10.20
C GLY A 65 27.75 -4.09 -10.29
N GLY A 66 26.45 -3.80 -10.23
CA GLY A 66 25.40 -4.80 -10.10
C GLY A 66 25.48 -5.63 -8.82
N LEU A 67 24.45 -6.42 -8.56
CA LEU A 67 24.41 -7.36 -7.46
C LEU A 67 24.16 -8.77 -7.99
N THR A 68 25.04 -9.71 -7.63
CA THR A 68 24.85 -11.13 -7.95
C THR A 68 23.81 -11.74 -7.01
N ILE A 69 22.70 -12.24 -7.58
CA ILE A 69 21.65 -12.97 -6.89
C ILE A 69 21.40 -14.28 -7.64
N GLY A 70 21.71 -15.40 -7.00
CA GLY A 70 21.77 -16.69 -7.69
C GLY A 70 22.83 -16.67 -8.79
N ASP A 71 22.42 -17.01 -10.01
CA ASP A 71 23.30 -17.05 -11.19
C ASP A 71 23.25 -15.78 -12.05
N GLU A 72 22.61 -14.71 -11.55
CA GLU A 72 22.35 -13.50 -12.31
C GLU A 72 22.98 -12.27 -11.66
N ILE A 73 23.54 -11.38 -12.49
CA ILE A 73 24.00 -10.04 -12.08
C ILE A 73 22.91 -9.03 -12.43
N ILE A 74 22.36 -8.37 -11.41
CA ILE A 74 21.28 -7.40 -11.58
C ILE A 74 21.83 -5.98 -11.33
N THR A 75 21.80 -5.14 -12.35
CA THR A 75 22.20 -3.72 -12.28
C THR A 75 21.01 -2.76 -12.22
N ASP A 76 19.80 -3.24 -12.51
CA ASP A 76 18.59 -2.41 -12.49
C ASP A 76 18.07 -2.19 -11.07
N ARG A 77 18.04 -0.93 -10.63
CA ARG A 77 17.53 -0.54 -9.31
C ARG A 77 16.08 -0.97 -9.10
N SER A 78 15.22 -0.80 -10.11
CA SER A 78 13.78 -1.10 -9.98
C SER A 78 13.57 -2.57 -9.66
N ARG A 79 14.34 -3.46 -10.30
CA ARG A 79 14.32 -4.89 -10.06
C ARG A 79 14.86 -5.27 -8.70
N LEU A 80 15.98 -4.70 -8.26
CA LEU A 80 16.51 -4.93 -6.91
C LEU A 80 15.51 -4.48 -5.84
N ASN A 81 14.86 -3.34 -6.05
CA ASN A 81 13.80 -2.84 -5.17
C ASN A 81 12.60 -3.80 -5.12
N ASN A 82 12.15 -4.32 -6.27
CA ASN A 82 11.06 -5.28 -6.32
C ASN A 82 11.38 -6.56 -5.54
N ILE A 83 12.62 -7.08 -5.64
CA ILE A 83 13.05 -8.25 -4.88
C ILE A 83 12.97 -7.99 -3.37
N SER A 84 13.43 -6.82 -2.89
CA SER A 84 13.33 -6.45 -1.47
C SER A 84 11.87 -6.30 -1.01
N ILE A 85 11.04 -5.62 -1.81
CA ILE A 85 9.61 -5.42 -1.51
C ILE A 85 8.84 -6.75 -1.48
N GLU A 86 9.10 -7.65 -2.42
CA GLU A 86 8.46 -8.97 -2.46
C GLU A 86 8.81 -9.80 -1.23
N HIS A 87 10.09 -9.80 -0.84
CA HIS A 87 10.55 -10.49 0.36
C HIS A 87 9.86 -9.96 1.63
N MET A 88 9.84 -8.64 1.80
CA MET A 88 9.17 -7.96 2.90
C MET A 88 7.66 -8.25 2.92
N SER A 89 7.00 -8.12 1.77
CA SER A 89 5.56 -8.34 1.64
C SER A 89 5.17 -9.78 1.96
N ALA A 90 5.96 -10.75 1.52
CA ALA A 90 5.76 -12.16 1.84
C ALA A 90 5.89 -12.41 3.36
N TYR A 91 6.90 -11.82 4.00
CA TYR A 91 7.06 -11.91 5.46
C TYR A 91 5.83 -11.34 6.19
N ILE A 92 5.44 -10.09 5.88
CA ILE A 92 4.32 -9.41 6.55
C ILE A 92 3.02 -10.18 6.32
N LYS A 93 2.76 -10.63 5.09
CA LYS A 93 1.59 -11.45 4.76
C LYS A 93 1.57 -12.73 5.59
N ASN A 94 2.67 -13.47 5.65
CA ASN A 94 2.74 -14.71 6.42
C ASN A 94 2.63 -14.48 7.93
N ARG A 95 3.13 -13.34 8.44
CA ARG A 95 2.99 -12.97 9.85
C ARG A 95 1.56 -12.59 10.20
N MET A 96 0.92 -11.79 9.36
CA MET A 96 -0.49 -11.41 9.50
C MET A 96 -1.40 -12.64 9.43
N MET A 97 -1.18 -13.55 8.47
CA MET A 97 -1.94 -14.80 8.40
C MET A 97 -1.79 -15.64 9.66
N ARG A 98 -0.60 -15.68 10.29
CA ARG A 98 -0.34 -16.37 11.57
C ARG A 98 -1.00 -15.69 12.76
N ASP A 99 -0.96 -14.36 12.85
CA ASP A 99 -1.67 -13.63 13.91
C ASP A 99 -3.19 -13.75 13.77
N LEU A 100 -3.67 -14.00 12.55
CA LEU A 100 -5.06 -14.36 12.25
C LEU A 100 -5.35 -15.87 12.38
N ASP A 101 -4.36 -16.72 12.69
CA ASP A 101 -4.45 -18.18 12.58
C ASP A 101 -5.10 -18.89 13.79
N ILE A 102 -5.78 -20.00 13.50
CA ILE A 102 -6.31 -21.04 14.40
C ILE A 102 -7.52 -20.69 15.31
N ASN A 103 -8.62 -20.29 14.67
CA ASN A 103 -9.96 -20.81 15.05
C ASN A 103 -10.90 -20.96 13.83
N GLY A 104 -10.34 -21.11 12.63
CA GLY A 104 -10.98 -20.58 11.43
C GLY A 104 -11.12 -21.51 10.22
N ALA A 105 -10.98 -22.83 10.34
CA ALA A 105 -11.59 -23.72 9.33
C ALA A 105 -13.11 -23.39 9.15
N TYR A 106 -13.71 -22.79 10.19
CA TYR A 106 -15.08 -22.27 10.24
C TYR A 106 -15.24 -20.82 9.69
N HIS A 107 -14.17 -20.02 9.63
CA HIS A 107 -14.21 -18.59 9.26
C HIS A 107 -13.60 -18.26 7.88
N GLY A 108 -12.71 -19.11 7.35
CA GLY A 108 -12.09 -18.91 6.03
C GLY A 108 -13.08 -18.97 4.86
N ALA A 109 -14.10 -19.83 4.95
CA ALA A 109 -15.16 -19.92 3.95
C ALA A 109 -16.05 -18.65 3.95
N ASN A 110 -16.33 -18.07 5.13
CA ASN A 110 -17.11 -16.84 5.23
C ASN A 110 -16.29 -15.60 4.86
N ALA A 111 -14.99 -15.56 5.14
CA ALA A 111 -14.10 -14.48 4.69
C ALA A 111 -14.02 -14.40 3.15
N ALA A 112 -13.99 -15.56 2.48
CA ALA A 112 -14.05 -15.62 1.01
C ALA A 112 -15.39 -15.09 0.46
N ILE A 113 -16.51 -15.39 1.14
CA ILE A 113 -17.83 -14.83 0.80
C ILE A 113 -17.86 -13.31 1.08
N LEU A 114 -17.29 -12.83 2.18
CA LEU A 114 -17.27 -11.42 2.58
C LEU A 114 -16.46 -10.52 1.62
N VAL A 115 -15.32 -10.98 1.11
CA VAL A 115 -14.58 -10.26 0.06
C VAL A 115 -15.42 -10.15 -1.22
N SER A 116 -16.29 -11.13 -1.48
CA SER A 116 -17.20 -11.10 -2.62
C SER A 116 -18.50 -10.30 -2.39
N THR A 117 -18.94 -10.11 -1.14
CA THR A 117 -20.27 -9.52 -0.82
C THR A 117 -20.25 -8.19 -0.08
N GLY A 118 -19.14 -7.80 0.57
CA GLY A 118 -18.93 -6.46 1.12
C GLY A 118 -19.63 -6.13 2.46
N GLU A 119 -20.15 -7.11 3.20
CA GLU A 119 -20.67 -6.85 4.55
C GLU A 119 -19.52 -6.81 5.58
N THR A 120 -19.47 -5.82 6.47
CA THR A 120 -18.50 -5.79 7.59
C THR A 120 -19.23 -5.63 8.91
N SER A 121 -19.54 -6.75 9.55
CA SER A 121 -19.87 -6.75 10.99
C SER A 121 -19.18 -7.95 11.65
N TYR A 122 -17.99 -7.72 12.18
CA TYR A 122 -17.41 -8.62 13.18
C TYR A 122 -16.90 -7.82 14.38
N SER A 123 -17.35 -8.24 15.55
CA SER A 123 -16.76 -7.89 16.84
C SER A 123 -15.53 -8.76 17.04
N TYR A 124 -14.34 -8.22 16.75
CA TYR A 124 -13.10 -8.85 17.19
C TYR A 124 -13.09 -8.89 18.72
N LYS A 125 -12.75 -10.04 19.33
CA LYS A 125 -12.22 -10.02 20.70
C LYS A 125 -10.88 -9.29 20.64
N GLU A 126 -10.59 -8.36 21.57
CA GLU A 126 -9.36 -7.54 21.51
C GLU A 126 -8.07 -8.34 21.33
N ALA A 127 -8.03 -9.58 21.84
CA ALA A 127 -6.89 -10.49 21.73
C ALA A 127 -6.60 -11.03 20.31
N SER A 128 -7.50 -10.84 19.33
CA SER A 128 -7.38 -11.38 17.97
C SER A 128 -7.29 -10.30 16.88
N LYS A 129 -6.98 -9.04 17.25
CA LYS A 129 -6.74 -7.98 16.27
C LYS A 129 -5.31 -8.10 15.73
N PRO A 130 -5.11 -8.15 14.40
CA PRO A 130 -3.76 -8.13 13.84
C PRO A 130 -3.06 -6.83 14.25
N LYS A 131 -1.73 -6.89 14.38
CA LYS A 131 -0.92 -5.68 14.61
C LYS A 131 -1.10 -4.68 13.46
N SER A 132 -0.77 -3.41 13.70
CA SER A 132 -0.75 -2.43 12.62
C SER A 132 0.36 -2.77 11.61
N TYR A 133 0.24 -2.30 10.37
CA TYR A 133 1.30 -2.45 9.36
C TYR A 133 2.65 -1.89 9.87
N GLY A 134 2.63 -0.75 10.57
CA GLY A 134 3.83 -0.15 11.16
C GLY A 134 4.51 -1.04 12.19
N ASP A 135 3.74 -1.82 12.97
CA ASP A 135 4.30 -2.78 13.92
C ASP A 135 4.94 -3.98 13.22
N TYR A 136 4.33 -4.48 12.14
CA TYR A 136 4.95 -5.54 11.33
C TYR A 136 6.23 -5.07 10.64
N MET A 137 6.28 -3.82 10.18
CA MET A 137 7.49 -3.22 9.62
C MET A 137 8.62 -3.13 10.65
N LYS A 138 8.31 -2.72 11.89
CA LYS A 138 9.29 -2.72 12.99
C LYS A 138 9.83 -4.12 13.26
N GLU A 139 8.96 -5.13 13.30
CA GLU A 139 9.35 -6.53 13.48
C GLU A 139 10.27 -6.99 12.35
N TYR A 140 9.85 -6.83 11.08
CA TYR A 140 10.64 -7.19 9.90
C TYR A 140 12.04 -6.55 9.91
N ASN A 141 12.14 -5.25 10.23
CA ASN A 141 13.41 -4.53 10.25
C ASN A 141 14.37 -4.97 11.36
N SER A 142 13.88 -5.65 12.40
CA SER A 142 14.69 -6.19 13.49
C SER A 142 15.20 -7.61 13.25
N LEU A 143 14.74 -8.28 12.19
CA LEU A 143 15.12 -9.65 11.90
C LEU A 143 16.43 -9.74 11.12
N PRO A 144 17.22 -10.81 11.30
CA PRO A 144 18.29 -11.15 10.37
C PRO A 144 17.73 -11.35 8.98
N LYS A 145 18.31 -10.65 7.99
CA LYS A 145 17.86 -10.71 6.61
C LYS A 145 18.73 -11.71 5.82
N PRO A 146 18.19 -12.37 4.78
CA PRO A 146 19.04 -13.14 3.88
C PRO A 146 20.13 -12.25 3.27
N GLN A 147 21.34 -12.78 3.06
CA GLN A 147 22.50 -12.02 2.58
C GLN A 147 22.21 -11.18 1.32
N GLN A 148 21.39 -11.69 0.39
CA GLN A 148 20.98 -10.96 -0.81
C GLN A 148 20.16 -9.70 -0.49
N ILE A 149 19.26 -9.78 0.50
CA ILE A 149 18.42 -8.66 0.94
C ILE A 149 19.28 -7.64 1.69
N GLU A 150 20.22 -8.07 2.53
CA GLU A 150 21.16 -7.16 3.21
C GLU A 150 21.97 -6.33 2.21
N LYS A 151 22.44 -6.97 1.12
CA LYS A 151 23.16 -6.27 0.05
C LYS A 151 22.26 -5.31 -0.73
N ILE A 152 21.01 -5.66 -0.99
CA ILE A 152 20.04 -4.74 -1.63
C ILE A 152 19.80 -3.54 -0.72
N ASP A 153 19.55 -3.77 0.57
CA ASP A 153 19.28 -2.72 1.54
C ASP A 153 20.48 -1.78 1.70
N ALA A 154 21.71 -2.30 1.63
CA ALA A 154 22.92 -1.49 1.61
C ALA A 154 22.97 -0.57 0.38
N LEU A 155 22.74 -1.10 -0.83
CA LEU A 155 22.69 -0.28 -2.05
C LEU A 155 21.57 0.78 -2.00
N GLN A 156 20.41 0.44 -1.43
CA GLN A 156 19.32 1.39 -1.24
C GLN A 156 19.69 2.49 -0.26
N LYS A 157 20.41 2.15 0.83
CA LYS A 157 20.91 3.13 1.80
C LYS A 157 21.91 4.06 1.13
N ASP A 158 22.86 3.52 0.38
CA ASP A 158 23.85 4.32 -0.35
C ASP A 158 23.14 5.27 -1.34
N TYR A 159 22.10 4.80 -2.02
CA TYR A 159 21.30 5.64 -2.93
C TYR A 159 20.58 6.77 -2.19
N ILE A 160 19.99 6.48 -1.04
CA ILE A 160 19.36 7.48 -0.20
C ILE A 160 20.38 8.51 0.27
N THR A 161 21.57 8.08 0.70
CA THR A 161 22.67 8.96 1.11
C THR A 161 23.12 9.85 -0.06
N CYS A 162 23.35 9.31 -1.26
CA CYS A 162 23.70 10.11 -2.43
C CYS A 162 22.63 11.17 -2.73
N MET A 163 21.34 10.79 -2.74
CA MET A 163 20.27 11.75 -3.02
C MET A 163 20.15 12.82 -1.94
N ARG A 164 20.23 12.45 -0.65
CA ARG A 164 19.96 13.37 0.47
C ARG A 164 21.17 14.21 0.87
N GLU A 165 22.36 13.61 0.88
CA GLU A 165 23.57 14.23 1.42
C GLU A 165 24.37 14.90 0.30
N ASP A 166 24.61 14.18 -0.80
CA ASP A 166 25.43 14.70 -1.91
C ASP A 166 24.62 15.62 -2.82
N LYS A 167 23.44 15.14 -3.26
CA LYS A 167 22.55 15.88 -4.18
C LYS A 167 21.53 16.75 -3.43
N LYS A 168 21.47 16.69 -2.10
CA LYS A 168 20.64 17.55 -1.23
C LYS A 168 19.14 17.52 -1.54
N TRP A 169 18.64 16.44 -2.13
CA TRP A 169 17.22 16.22 -2.36
C TRP A 169 16.59 15.50 -1.16
N VAL A 170 15.67 16.17 -0.49
CA VAL A 170 15.01 15.65 0.70
C VAL A 170 13.51 15.43 0.43
N PRO A 171 12.96 14.23 0.65
CA PRO A 171 11.52 14.00 0.50
C PRO A 171 10.72 14.84 1.50
N THR A 172 9.75 15.62 1.03
CA THR A 172 8.93 16.46 1.91
C THR A 172 7.53 15.92 2.10
N ARG A 173 6.87 15.47 1.03
CA ARG A 173 5.52 14.92 1.10
C ARG A 173 5.17 14.05 -0.09
N SER A 174 4.20 13.18 0.11
CA SER A 174 3.56 12.41 -0.94
C SER A 174 2.05 12.59 -0.87
N ILE A 175 1.41 12.78 -2.02
CA ILE A 175 -0.03 12.99 -2.14
C ILE A 175 -0.60 11.85 -2.97
N GLU A 176 -1.52 11.10 -2.37
CA GLU A 176 -2.35 10.15 -3.09
C GLU A 176 -3.55 10.89 -3.69
N LYS A 177 -3.73 10.77 -5.00
CA LYS A 177 -4.82 11.41 -5.74
C LYS A 177 -5.65 10.39 -6.49
N ASN A 178 -6.92 10.68 -6.69
CA ASN A 178 -7.74 10.01 -7.67
C ASN A 178 -7.14 10.25 -9.07
N ALA A 179 -6.86 9.17 -9.82
CA ALA A 179 -6.23 9.23 -11.13
C ALA A 179 -7.09 9.90 -12.20
N GLU A 180 -8.42 9.86 -12.06
CA GLU A 180 -9.37 10.43 -13.01
C GLU A 180 -9.70 11.89 -12.67
N THR A 181 -9.96 12.20 -11.40
CA THR A 181 -10.43 13.53 -10.98
C THR A 181 -9.31 14.44 -10.49
N GLY A 182 -8.15 13.90 -10.12
CA GLY A 182 -7.06 14.63 -9.49
C GLY A 182 -7.33 15.04 -8.04
N GLU A 183 -8.48 14.66 -7.49
CA GLU A 183 -8.85 14.92 -6.10
C GLU A 183 -7.85 14.28 -5.14
N VAL A 184 -7.44 15.03 -4.11
CA VAL A 184 -6.54 14.53 -3.06
C VAL A 184 -7.33 13.59 -2.14
N ILE A 185 -6.85 12.36 -2.02
CA ILE A 185 -7.40 11.33 -1.13
C ILE A 185 -6.68 11.40 0.21
N THR A 186 -5.35 11.38 0.18
CA THR A 186 -4.49 11.38 1.36
C THR A 186 -3.23 12.20 1.09
N GLU A 187 -2.74 12.93 2.10
CA GLU A 187 -1.44 13.57 2.09
C GLU A 187 -0.57 12.99 3.21
N PHE A 188 0.64 12.59 2.86
CA PHE A 188 1.65 12.08 3.77
C PHE A 188 2.76 13.13 3.91
N ASP A 189 2.84 13.81 5.05
CA ASP A 189 3.95 14.71 5.36
C ASP A 189 5.16 13.90 5.84
N LEU A 190 6.20 13.88 5.03
CA LEU A 190 7.42 13.10 5.25
C LEU A 190 8.49 13.89 6.02
N ARG A 191 8.34 15.22 6.19
CA ARG A 191 9.28 16.06 6.95
C ARG A 191 9.32 15.69 8.43
N THR A 192 8.29 15.00 8.90
CA THR A 192 8.13 14.58 10.30
C THR A 192 8.86 13.28 10.61
N LEU A 193 9.34 12.53 9.61
CA LEU A 193 9.96 11.22 9.78
C LEU A 193 11.45 11.28 10.19
N ASP A 194 12.08 12.45 10.12
CA ASP A 194 13.47 12.69 10.56
C ASP A 194 13.55 13.27 11.99
N LYS A 195 12.45 13.23 12.78
CA LYS A 195 12.40 13.62 14.20
C LYS A 195 12.13 12.41 15.10
#